data_AF-A0A4R3I9B7-F1
#
_entry.id   AF-A0A4R3I9B7-F1
#
_cell.length_a   1.000
_cell.length_b   1.000
_cell.length_c   1.000
_cell.angle_alpha   90.00
_cell.angle_beta   90.00
_cell.angle_gamma   90.00
#
_symmetry.space_group_name_H-M   'P 1'
#
loop_
_entity.id
_entity.type
_entity.pdbx_description
1 polymer ?
#
loop_
_entity_poly.entity_id
_entity_poly.type
_entity_poly.pdbx_seq_one_letter_code
_entity_poly.pdbx_strand_id
1 'polypeptide(L)'
;MENPKMYKKPGKEEVSPDLPKDALFETLSRLDEKYNLILDNMDVAMTLVDAHSLSRLDGNFYFHKTLGYSSEEFHEVQPEDILVNPESNQLAEARPEILQTGQARYRTQLKKKDGSVLEFLFVSRLVTINGQDCILSTGQNITDQLKAEAERDAALEQLENKVMERTQALSDKTRSLIQEVHKRQQAEQELSRKNVSLEEMNTALRVMLRKLDEEKSEIEENIVANVKGLIDPYLSQLKKSSLNESQQALIQVIESNLKEVVAPNMHRMFNDAYSVFTPREIQVANLVKVGKSTKEIAGLLNASTGTVEHHRKNIRKKLGLNAKGVNLRSYLLSKDNLPGLNAL
;
A
#
# COMPACT_ATOMS: atom_id res chain seq x y z
N MET A 1 32.39 -40.88 35.77
CA MET A 1 33.26 -41.48 36.81
C MET A 1 34.49 -40.61 36.93
N GLU A 2 34.41 -39.57 37.75
CA GLU A 2 35.55 -38.71 38.07
C GLU A 2 35.83 -38.80 39.55
N ASN A 3 37.07 -39.15 39.87
CA ASN A 3 37.60 -39.36 41.21
C ASN A 3 37.35 -38.12 42.08
N PRO A 4 36.66 -38.23 43.23
CA PRO A 4 36.59 -37.13 44.17
C PRO A 4 37.98 -36.96 44.77
N LYS A 5 38.64 -35.83 44.49
CA LYS A 5 39.83 -35.39 45.21
C LYS A 5 39.49 -35.43 46.70
N MET A 6 40.02 -36.43 47.40
CA MET A 6 40.06 -36.53 48.85
C MET A 6 40.60 -35.20 49.37
N TYR A 7 39.70 -34.33 49.83
CA TYR A 7 40.08 -33.25 50.71
C TYR A 7 40.66 -33.91 51.95
N LYS A 8 42.00 -33.95 52.05
CA LYS A 8 42.67 -34.18 53.32
C LYS A 8 42.08 -33.15 54.27
N LYS A 9 41.37 -33.63 55.31
CA LYS A 9 40.97 -32.80 56.45
C LYS A 9 42.19 -31.92 56.78
N PRO A 10 42.05 -30.58 56.90
CA PRO A 10 43.14 -29.79 57.45
C PRO A 10 43.47 -30.47 58.77
N GLY A 11 44.72 -30.94 58.89
CA GLY A 11 45.18 -31.58 60.11
C GLY A 11 44.77 -30.66 61.26
N LYS A 12 44.20 -31.22 62.32
CA LYS A 12 44.15 -30.49 63.57
C LYS A 12 45.59 -30.02 63.79
N GLU A 13 45.85 -28.72 63.70
CA GLU A 13 46.98 -28.15 64.43
C GLU A 13 46.58 -28.34 65.88
N GLU A 14 46.78 -29.56 66.39
CA GLU A 14 46.81 -29.84 67.80
C GLU A 14 47.98 -29.01 68.31
N VAL A 15 47.62 -27.84 68.85
CA VAL A 15 48.50 -27.07 69.70
C VAL A 15 49.06 -28.05 70.73
N SER A 16 50.33 -28.39 70.59
CA SER A 16 51.01 -29.21 71.57
C SER A 16 50.94 -28.46 72.92
N PRO A 17 50.49 -29.10 74.00
CA PRO A 17 50.29 -28.43 75.30
C PRO A 17 51.58 -27.88 75.92
N ASP A 18 52.74 -28.14 75.31
CA ASP A 18 54.06 -27.67 75.74
C ASP A 18 54.63 -26.49 74.90
N LEU A 19 53.83 -25.82 74.06
CA LEU A 19 54.29 -24.58 73.40
C LEU A 19 54.52 -23.48 74.47
N PRO A 20 55.67 -22.77 74.45
CA PRO A 20 55.85 -21.59 75.29
C PRO A 20 54.73 -20.59 75.00
N LYS A 21 54.22 -19.91 76.04
CA LYS A 21 53.04 -19.01 75.97
C LYS A 21 53.09 -18.03 74.79
N ASP A 22 54.29 -17.57 74.44
CA ASP A 22 54.51 -16.64 73.34
C ASP A 22 54.20 -17.27 71.95
N ALA A 23 54.54 -18.55 71.76
CA ALA A 23 54.26 -19.28 70.52
C ALA A 23 52.77 -19.70 70.40
N LEU A 24 52.10 -19.94 71.53
CA LEU A 24 50.66 -20.15 71.59
C LEU A 24 49.91 -18.87 71.19
N PHE A 25 50.33 -17.73 71.73
CA PHE A 25 49.75 -16.43 71.43
C PHE A 25 49.92 -16.06 69.95
N GLU A 26 51.13 -16.24 69.40
CA GLU A 26 51.42 -15.98 67.99
C GLU A 26 50.60 -16.88 67.05
N THR A 27 50.39 -18.15 67.42
CA THR A 27 49.56 -19.09 66.63
C THR A 27 48.09 -18.69 66.63
N LEU A 28 47.55 -18.29 67.79
CA LEU A 28 46.18 -17.81 67.90
C LEU A 28 45.96 -16.50 67.13
N SER A 29 46.87 -15.53 67.26
CA SER A 29 46.80 -14.27 66.50
C SER A 29 46.83 -14.52 64.98
N ARG A 30 47.70 -15.43 64.51
CA ARG A 30 47.80 -15.76 63.09
C ARG A 30 46.54 -16.47 62.54
N LEU A 31 45.90 -17.31 63.36
CA LEU A 31 44.65 -17.96 63.00
C LEU A 31 43.51 -16.94 62.95
N ASP A 32 43.38 -16.06 63.95
CA ASP A 32 42.37 -15.00 63.98
C ASP A 32 42.50 -14.05 62.78
N GLU A 33 43.72 -13.60 62.46
CA GLU A 33 43.99 -12.79 61.26
C GLU A 33 43.52 -13.49 59.98
N LYS A 34 43.84 -14.79 59.83
CA LYS A 34 43.45 -15.57 58.66
C LYS A 34 41.93 -15.74 58.56
N TYR A 35 41.24 -16.01 59.68
CA TYR A 35 39.78 -16.18 59.69
C TYR A 35 39.05 -14.87 59.40
N ASN A 36 39.49 -13.76 60.01
CA ASN A 36 38.92 -12.44 59.75
C ASN A 36 39.10 -12.04 58.29
N LEU A 37 40.28 -12.27 57.71
CA LEU A 37 40.51 -11.97 56.29
C LEU A 37 39.62 -12.79 55.35
N ILE A 38 39.31 -14.04 55.70
CA ILE A 38 38.37 -14.87 54.93
C ILE A 38 36.95 -14.31 55.05
N LEU A 39 36.48 -14.00 56.27
CA LEU A 39 35.12 -13.52 56.52
C LEU A 39 34.86 -12.12 55.96
N ASP A 40 35.88 -11.25 55.96
CA ASP A 40 35.79 -9.87 55.48
C ASP A 40 35.81 -9.77 53.95
N ASN A 41 36.39 -10.76 53.27
CA ASN A 41 36.43 -10.82 51.80
C ASN A 41 35.34 -11.72 51.20
N MET A 42 34.44 -12.27 52.02
CA MET A 42 33.27 -13.00 51.54
C MET A 42 32.11 -12.04 51.25
N ASP A 43 31.67 -11.99 49.99
CA ASP A 43 30.45 -11.28 49.57
C ASP A 43 29.16 -12.05 49.94
N VAL A 44 29.13 -12.60 51.15
CA VAL A 44 28.00 -13.38 51.68
C VAL A 44 27.69 -12.83 53.05
N ALA A 45 26.42 -12.54 53.31
CA ALA A 45 25.98 -12.14 54.64
C ALA A 45 26.07 -13.36 55.55
N MET A 46 26.82 -13.26 56.63
CA MET A 46 26.86 -14.31 57.64
C MET A 46 26.34 -13.76 58.94
N THR A 47 25.46 -14.50 59.60
CA THR A 47 24.95 -14.15 60.93
C THR A 47 24.98 -15.33 61.85
N LEU A 48 25.19 -15.06 63.14
CA LEU A 48 25.15 -16.06 64.19
C LEU A 48 24.20 -15.58 65.28
N VAL A 49 23.27 -16.43 65.68
CA VAL A 49 22.34 -16.17 66.80
C VAL A 49 22.25 -17.38 67.72
N ASP A 50 21.89 -17.15 68.97
CA ASP A 50 21.60 -18.24 69.91
C ASP A 50 20.37 -19.04 69.46
N ALA A 51 20.45 -20.38 69.44
CA ALA A 51 19.41 -21.21 68.83
C ALA A 51 18.10 -21.24 69.64
N HIS A 52 18.12 -20.91 70.94
CA HIS A 52 16.95 -21.01 71.81
C HIS A 52 16.27 -19.66 72.04
N SER A 53 17.05 -18.61 72.24
CA SER A 53 16.56 -17.26 72.49
C SER A 53 16.42 -16.43 71.21
N LEU A 54 17.11 -16.81 70.13
CA LEU A 54 17.33 -15.96 68.94
C LEU A 54 17.91 -14.58 69.29
N SER A 55 18.46 -14.45 70.49
CA SER A 55 19.10 -13.24 70.95
C SER A 55 20.56 -13.21 70.49
N ARG A 56 21.15 -12.02 70.54
CA ARG A 56 22.57 -11.78 70.27
C ARG A 56 22.97 -12.13 68.84
N LEU A 57 22.58 -11.23 67.94
CA LEU A 57 22.96 -11.27 66.53
C LEU A 57 24.39 -10.78 66.37
N ASP A 58 25.24 -11.67 65.89
CA ASP A 58 26.55 -11.31 65.36
C ASP A 58 26.51 -11.44 63.83
N GLY A 59 27.28 -10.61 63.13
CA GLY A 59 27.32 -10.52 61.68
C GLY A 59 28.74 -10.36 61.17
N ASN A 60 29.03 -10.87 59.96
CA ASN A 60 30.30 -10.53 59.32
C ASN A 60 30.28 -9.09 58.79
N PHE A 61 31.48 -8.55 58.52
CA PHE A 61 31.64 -7.19 58.01
C PHE A 61 30.79 -6.90 56.77
N TYR A 62 30.69 -7.86 55.83
CA TYR A 62 29.85 -7.72 54.66
C TYR A 62 28.38 -7.47 55.01
N PHE A 63 27.83 -8.18 56.00
CA PHE A 63 26.45 -7.99 56.44
C PHE A 63 26.21 -6.60 57.04
N HIS A 64 27.10 -6.14 57.93
CA HIS A 64 27.03 -4.80 58.53
C HIS A 64 27.04 -3.71 57.46
N LYS A 65 28.03 -3.78 56.56
CA LYS A 65 28.19 -2.83 55.45
C LYS A 65 27.00 -2.85 54.50
N THR A 66 26.45 -4.02 54.19
CA THR A 66 25.30 -4.16 53.28
C THR A 66 24.03 -3.52 53.84
N LEU A 67 23.84 -3.60 55.16
CA LEU A 67 22.74 -2.93 55.86
C LEU A 67 23.01 -1.46 56.18
N GLY A 68 24.24 -0.99 55.99
CA GLY A 68 24.64 0.41 56.20
C GLY A 68 25.01 0.75 57.65
N TYR A 69 25.36 -0.25 58.45
CA TYR A 69 25.85 -0.08 59.82
C TYR A 69 27.36 -0.25 59.86
N SER A 70 28.02 0.51 60.74
CA SER A 70 29.39 0.16 61.15
C SER A 70 29.38 -1.06 62.09
N SER A 71 30.51 -1.76 62.21
CA SER A 71 30.58 -2.92 63.11
C SER A 71 30.27 -2.55 64.57
N GLU A 72 30.70 -1.38 65.05
CA GLU A 72 30.42 -0.92 66.42
C GLU A 72 28.92 -0.66 66.61
N GLU A 73 28.28 0.05 65.69
CA GLU A 73 26.84 0.31 65.74
C GLU A 73 26.02 -0.99 65.68
N PHE A 74 26.47 -1.99 64.92
CA PHE A 74 25.72 -3.23 64.73
C PHE A 74 25.62 -4.08 66.00
N HIS A 75 26.58 -3.96 66.94
CA HIS A 75 26.54 -4.67 68.22
C HIS A 75 25.38 -4.20 69.13
N GLU A 76 24.91 -2.97 68.93
CA GLU A 76 23.80 -2.40 69.71
C GLU A 76 22.43 -2.61 69.03
N VAL A 77 22.42 -2.99 67.76
CA VAL A 77 21.21 -3.21 66.96
C VAL A 77 20.53 -4.50 67.40
N GLN A 78 19.24 -4.43 67.72
CA GLN A 78 18.47 -5.64 67.99
C GLN A 78 18.11 -6.34 66.68
N PRO A 79 18.03 -7.68 66.66
CA PRO A 79 17.65 -8.43 65.45
C PRO A 79 16.30 -7.97 64.87
N GLU A 80 15.39 -7.51 65.72
CA GLU A 80 14.06 -7.02 65.34
C GLU A 80 14.11 -5.67 64.60
N ASP A 81 15.09 -4.81 64.90
CA ASP A 81 15.20 -3.46 64.32
C ASP A 81 15.52 -3.46 62.82
N ILE A 82 16.16 -4.54 62.35
CA ILE A 82 16.53 -4.73 60.94
C ILE A 82 15.48 -5.53 60.15
N LEU A 83 14.41 -6.00 60.78
CA LEU A 83 13.32 -6.69 60.08
C LEU A 83 12.29 -5.69 59.58
N VAL A 84 11.81 -5.88 58.35
CA VAL A 84 10.69 -5.06 57.82
C VAL A 84 9.39 -5.38 58.55
N ASN A 85 9.18 -6.65 58.89
CA ASN A 85 8.04 -7.10 59.69
C ASN A 85 8.55 -7.93 60.88
N PRO A 86 8.81 -7.29 62.04
CA PRO A 86 9.30 -7.98 63.24
C PRO A 86 8.35 -9.07 63.74
N GLU A 87 7.03 -8.91 63.52
CA GLU A 87 6.02 -9.88 63.93
C GLU A 87 6.04 -11.17 63.08
N SER A 88 6.58 -11.10 61.85
CA SER A 88 6.79 -12.26 60.96
C SER A 88 8.28 -12.48 60.71
N ASN A 89 8.99 -12.76 61.80
CA ASN A 89 10.40 -13.13 61.75
C ASN A 89 10.57 -14.53 61.13
N GLN A 90 10.99 -14.56 59.87
CA GLN A 90 11.17 -15.79 59.09
C GLN A 90 12.21 -16.75 59.68
N LEU A 91 13.21 -16.25 60.42
CA LEU A 91 14.13 -17.12 61.17
C LEU A 91 13.43 -17.78 62.37
N ALA A 92 12.54 -17.06 63.06
CA ALA A 92 11.76 -17.61 64.16
C ALA A 92 10.75 -18.66 63.69
N GLU A 93 10.12 -18.43 62.53
CA GLU A 93 9.24 -19.39 61.85
C GLU A 93 10.01 -20.66 61.41
N ALA A 94 11.22 -20.50 60.88
CA ALA A 94 12.08 -21.61 60.44
C ALA A 94 12.80 -22.33 61.60
N ARG A 95 12.89 -21.74 62.80
CA ARG A 95 13.65 -22.29 63.93
C ARG A 95 13.27 -23.72 64.31
N PRO A 96 11.98 -24.11 64.44
CA PRO A 96 11.61 -25.49 64.78
C PRO A 96 12.14 -26.50 63.75
N GLU A 97 12.08 -26.15 62.46
CA GLU A 97 12.65 -26.97 61.39
C GLU A 97 14.17 -27.07 61.53
N ILE A 98 14.87 -25.96 61.74
CA ILE A 98 16.34 -25.94 61.92
C ILE A 98 16.76 -26.83 63.10
N LEU A 99 16.04 -26.76 64.24
CA LEU A 99 16.32 -27.60 65.42
C LEU A 99 16.03 -29.08 65.17
N GLN A 100 15.06 -29.40 64.32
CA GLN A 100 14.66 -30.78 64.02
C GLN A 100 15.53 -31.42 62.93
N THR A 101 15.81 -30.71 61.85
CA THR A 101 16.45 -31.23 60.63
C THR A 101 17.92 -30.80 60.50
N GLY A 102 18.34 -29.81 61.30
CA GLY A 102 19.68 -29.22 61.28
C GLY A 102 19.85 -28.03 60.32
N GLN A 103 18.88 -27.75 59.44
CA GLN A 103 18.96 -26.63 58.51
C GLN A 103 17.60 -26.19 57.95
N ALA A 104 17.50 -24.94 57.50
CA ALA A 104 16.34 -24.44 56.75
C ALA A 104 16.76 -23.36 55.75
N ARG A 105 15.89 -23.09 54.78
CA ARG A 105 16.08 -22.02 53.80
C ARG A 105 14.82 -21.18 53.73
N TYR A 106 14.98 -19.86 53.84
CA TYR A 106 13.84 -18.94 53.84
C TYR A 106 14.23 -17.59 53.23
N ARG A 107 13.22 -16.86 52.76
CA ARG A 107 13.38 -15.47 52.28
C ARG A 107 12.98 -14.52 53.40
N THR A 108 13.68 -13.41 53.52
CA THR A 108 13.32 -12.36 54.48
C THR A 108 13.67 -10.98 53.92
N GLN A 109 12.91 -9.99 54.36
CA GLN A 109 13.14 -8.60 54.05
C GLN A 109 13.86 -7.92 55.22
N LEU A 110 15.03 -7.38 54.93
CA LEU A 110 15.81 -6.61 55.88
C LEU A 110 15.77 -5.13 55.52
N LYS A 111 15.63 -4.28 56.54
CA LYS A 111 15.66 -2.84 56.42
C LYS A 111 17.07 -2.34 56.72
N LYS A 112 17.61 -1.53 55.82
CA LYS A 112 18.86 -0.79 56.03
C LYS A 112 18.66 0.36 57.02
N LYS A 113 19.78 0.90 57.52
CA LYS A 113 19.80 2.11 58.35
C LYS A 113 19.10 3.31 57.71
N ASP A 114 19.20 3.46 56.38
CA ASP A 114 18.55 4.54 55.61
C ASP A 114 17.04 4.28 55.34
N GLY A 115 16.54 3.12 55.76
CA GLY A 115 15.15 2.70 55.59
C GLY A 115 14.85 1.97 54.28
N SER A 116 15.80 1.87 53.35
CA SER A 116 15.64 1.04 52.16
C SER A 116 15.57 -0.44 52.52
N VAL A 117 14.84 -1.22 51.71
CA VAL A 117 14.60 -2.64 51.95
C VAL A 117 15.46 -3.48 51.02
N LEU A 118 16.07 -4.53 51.58
CA LEU A 118 16.77 -5.57 50.86
C LEU A 118 16.08 -6.92 51.06
N GLU A 119 16.04 -7.69 49.99
CA GLU A 119 15.58 -9.07 49.98
C GLU A 119 16.76 -10.02 50.15
N PHE A 120 16.69 -10.87 51.15
CA PHE A 120 17.71 -11.89 51.41
C PHE A 120 17.13 -13.28 51.34
N LEU A 121 17.92 -14.19 50.77
CA LEU A 121 17.70 -15.62 50.83
C LEU A 121 18.70 -16.24 51.79
N PHE A 122 18.23 -16.60 52.98
CA PHE A 122 19.06 -17.22 54.00
C PHE A 122 19.01 -18.74 53.91
N VAL A 123 20.16 -19.35 54.12
CA VAL A 123 20.33 -20.76 54.46
C VAL A 123 20.94 -20.82 55.84
N SER A 124 20.18 -21.36 56.78
CA SER A 124 20.52 -21.42 58.20
C SER A 124 20.81 -22.84 58.61
N ARG A 125 21.81 -23.04 59.47
CA ARG A 125 22.25 -24.34 59.98
C ARG A 125 22.46 -24.29 61.48
N LEU A 126 22.07 -25.36 62.15
CA LEU A 126 22.38 -25.57 63.56
C LEU A 126 23.85 -25.97 63.70
N VAL A 127 24.59 -25.25 64.54
CA VAL A 127 26.00 -25.49 64.84
C VAL A 127 26.22 -25.40 66.34
N THR A 128 27.16 -26.18 66.89
CA THR A 128 27.52 -26.12 68.31
C THR A 128 28.89 -25.45 68.45
N ILE A 129 28.95 -24.33 69.16
CA ILE A 129 30.18 -23.56 69.42
C ILE A 129 30.38 -23.50 70.94
N ASN A 130 31.54 -23.96 71.43
CA ASN A 130 31.85 -23.98 72.88
C ASN A 130 30.78 -24.68 73.76
N GLY A 131 30.07 -25.67 73.20
CA GLY A 131 28.99 -26.38 73.89
C GLY A 131 27.63 -25.66 73.89
N GLN A 132 27.50 -24.53 73.18
CA GLN A 132 26.25 -23.80 72.99
C GLN A 132 25.72 -24.02 71.56
N ASP A 133 24.42 -24.27 71.43
CA ASP A 133 23.76 -24.41 70.13
C ASP A 133 23.43 -23.03 69.56
N CYS A 134 23.95 -22.77 68.36
CA CYS A 134 23.78 -21.53 67.64
C CYS A 134 23.24 -21.81 66.23
N ILE A 135 22.56 -20.82 65.66
CA ILE A 135 22.12 -20.86 64.27
C ILE A 135 23.06 -19.98 63.46
N LEU A 136 23.85 -20.61 62.59
CA LEU A 136 24.67 -19.91 61.60
C LEU A 136 23.87 -19.76 60.32
N SER A 137 23.60 -18.52 59.90
CA SER A 137 22.88 -18.22 58.68
C SER A 137 23.80 -17.58 57.65
N THR A 138 23.73 -18.09 56.42
CA THR A 138 24.39 -17.53 55.24
C THR A 138 23.33 -16.92 54.32
N GLY A 139 23.48 -15.67 53.95
CA GLY A 139 22.49 -14.87 53.25
C GLY A 139 23.02 -14.33 51.93
N GLN A 140 22.26 -14.55 50.87
CA GLN A 140 22.47 -13.92 49.57
C GLN A 140 21.47 -12.77 49.41
N ASN A 141 21.97 -11.58 49.06
CA ASN A 141 21.11 -10.48 48.65
C ASN A 141 20.57 -10.76 47.25
N ILE A 142 19.24 -10.84 47.13
CA ILE A 142 18.52 -11.16 45.88
C ILE A 142 17.67 -9.97 45.38
N THR A 143 17.85 -8.79 45.95
CA THR A 143 17.04 -7.59 45.64
C THR A 143 17.12 -7.23 44.16
N ASP A 144 18.33 -7.11 43.62
CA ASP A 144 18.55 -6.72 42.22
C ASP A 144 18.05 -7.80 41.26
N GLN A 145 18.18 -9.07 41.65
CA GLN A 145 17.65 -10.20 40.88
C GLN A 145 16.13 -10.15 40.79
N LEU A 146 15.43 -9.95 41.90
CA LEU A 146 13.96 -9.86 41.92
C LEU A 146 13.44 -8.65 41.15
N LYS A 147 14.15 -7.50 41.22
CA LYS A 147 13.82 -6.32 40.41
C LYS A 147 13.99 -6.60 38.91
N ALA A 148 15.11 -7.19 38.52
CA ALA A 148 15.36 -7.54 37.12
C ALA A 148 14.34 -8.56 36.59
N GLU A 149 13.92 -9.51 37.42
CA GLU A 149 12.87 -10.48 37.08
C GLU A 149 11.50 -9.79 36.89
N ALA A 150 11.11 -8.91 37.81
CA ALA A 150 9.88 -8.14 37.70
C ALA A 150 9.86 -7.20 36.48
N GLU A 151 10.97 -6.53 36.18
CA GLU A 151 11.11 -5.68 34.99
C GLU A 151 11.01 -6.49 33.70
N ARG A 152 11.65 -7.67 33.66
CA ARG A 152 11.54 -8.59 32.53
C ARG A 152 10.10 -9.04 32.33
N ASP A 153 9.42 -9.45 33.39
CA ASP A 153 8.05 -9.97 33.30
C ASP A 153 7.07 -8.87 32.85
N ALA A 154 7.22 -7.64 33.36
CA ALA A 154 6.47 -6.50 32.87
C ALA A 154 6.76 -6.18 31.39
N ALA A 155 8.02 -6.29 30.95
CA ALA A 155 8.38 -6.09 29.55
C ALA A 155 7.80 -7.18 28.62
N LEU A 156 7.76 -8.44 29.10
CA LEU A 156 7.15 -9.55 28.37
C LEU A 156 5.63 -9.32 28.20
N GLU A 157 4.92 -8.94 29.26
CA GLU A 157 3.49 -8.62 29.20
C GLU A 157 3.21 -7.49 28.20
N GLN A 158 4.01 -6.42 28.22
CA GLN A 158 3.88 -5.34 27.24
C GLN A 158 4.15 -5.80 25.80
N LEU A 159 5.11 -6.70 25.60
CA LEU A 159 5.41 -7.24 24.27
C LEU A 159 4.27 -8.12 23.77
N GLU A 160 3.72 -8.99 24.62
CA GLU A 160 2.56 -9.83 24.28
C GLU A 160 1.35 -8.99 23.87
N ASN A 161 1.03 -7.95 24.63
CA ASN A 161 -0.04 -7.01 24.29
C ASN A 161 0.21 -6.34 22.93
N LYS A 162 1.42 -5.85 22.68
CA LYS A 162 1.79 -5.25 21.38
C LYS A 162 1.73 -6.24 20.22
N VAL A 163 2.13 -7.49 20.44
CA VAL A 163 2.07 -8.55 19.44
C VAL A 163 0.61 -8.86 19.11
N MET A 164 -0.25 -8.97 20.12
CA MET A 164 -1.68 -9.20 19.93
C MET A 164 -2.33 -8.05 19.14
N GLU A 165 -2.10 -6.80 19.53
CA GLU A 165 -2.61 -5.61 18.82
C GLU A 165 -2.16 -5.57 17.36
N ARG A 166 -0.86 -5.78 17.10
CA ARG A 166 -0.31 -5.77 15.74
C ARG A 166 -0.84 -6.92 14.89
N THR A 167 -0.98 -8.10 15.49
CA THR A 167 -1.52 -9.29 14.80
C THR A 167 -2.97 -9.06 14.40
N GLN A 168 -3.78 -8.47 15.29
CA GLN A 168 -5.16 -8.12 14.99
C GLN A 168 -5.24 -7.08 13.86
N ALA A 169 -4.48 -5.98 13.97
CA ALA A 169 -4.45 -4.94 12.95
C ALA A 169 -3.98 -5.48 11.58
N LEU A 170 -3.01 -6.39 11.56
CA LEU A 170 -2.52 -7.02 10.34
C LEU A 170 -3.57 -7.97 9.75
N SER A 171 -4.27 -8.73 10.57
CA SER A 171 -5.37 -9.62 10.16
C SER A 171 -6.50 -8.82 9.50
N ASP A 172 -6.92 -7.71 10.13
CA ASP A 172 -7.96 -6.84 9.57
C ASP A 172 -7.52 -6.19 8.25
N LYS A 173 -6.27 -5.72 8.18
CA LYS A 173 -5.72 -5.16 6.93
C LYS A 173 -5.61 -6.20 5.82
N THR A 174 -5.23 -7.43 6.17
CA THR A 174 -5.18 -8.56 5.23
C THR A 174 -6.58 -8.87 4.69
N ARG A 175 -7.60 -8.90 5.55
CA ARG A 175 -9.01 -9.10 5.13
C ARG A 175 -9.48 -8.00 4.17
N SER A 176 -9.18 -6.74 4.46
CA SER A 176 -9.52 -5.62 3.56
C SER A 176 -8.81 -5.72 2.22
N LEU A 177 -7.52 -6.09 2.20
CA LEU A 177 -6.76 -6.27 0.97
C LEU A 177 -7.32 -7.40 0.11
N ILE A 178 -7.71 -8.53 0.70
CA ILE A 178 -8.36 -9.64 -0.02
C ILE A 178 -9.66 -9.17 -0.69
N GLN A 179 -10.48 -8.38 0.00
CA GLN A 179 -11.71 -7.83 -0.57
C GLN A 179 -11.44 -6.87 -1.74
N GLU A 180 -10.42 -6.02 -1.63
CA GLU A 180 -10.05 -5.08 -2.70
C GLU A 180 -9.51 -5.83 -3.93
N VAL A 181 -8.67 -6.85 -3.74
CA VAL A 181 -8.20 -7.72 -4.83
C VAL A 181 -9.37 -8.38 -5.56
N HIS A 182 -10.34 -8.93 -4.82
CA HIS A 182 -11.52 -9.55 -5.41
C HIS A 182 -12.35 -8.54 -6.24
N LYS A 183 -12.59 -7.34 -5.72
CA LYS A 183 -13.30 -6.27 -6.45
C LYS A 183 -12.58 -5.89 -7.75
N ARG A 184 -11.25 -5.75 -7.70
CA ARG A 184 -10.44 -5.42 -8.89
C ARG A 184 -10.50 -6.52 -9.95
N GLN A 185 -10.41 -7.78 -9.55
CA GLN A 185 -10.54 -8.92 -10.47
C GLN A 185 -11.91 -8.94 -11.15
N GLN A 186 -12.99 -8.65 -10.43
CA GLN A 186 -14.33 -8.56 -11.01
C GLN A 186 -14.43 -7.42 -12.04
N ALA A 187 -13.93 -6.23 -11.70
CA ALA A 187 -13.91 -5.09 -12.60
C ALA A 187 -13.06 -5.35 -13.86
N GLU A 188 -11.93 -6.02 -13.72
CA GLU A 188 -11.05 -6.40 -14.83
C GLU A 188 -11.72 -7.42 -15.76
N GLN A 189 -12.40 -8.42 -15.22
CA GLN A 189 -13.19 -9.36 -16.02
C GLN A 189 -14.33 -8.68 -16.77
N GLU A 190 -15.03 -7.74 -16.13
CA GLU A 190 -16.10 -6.97 -16.78
C GLU A 190 -15.55 -6.10 -17.91
N LEU A 191 -14.42 -5.43 -17.66
CA LEU A 191 -13.74 -4.60 -18.66
C LEU A 191 -13.27 -5.44 -19.86
N SER A 192 -12.70 -6.61 -19.60
CA SER A 192 -12.28 -7.56 -20.63
C SER A 192 -13.47 -8.00 -21.50
N ARG A 193 -14.61 -8.35 -20.91
CA ARG A 193 -15.83 -8.70 -21.65
C ARG A 193 -16.35 -7.54 -22.50
N LYS A 194 -16.37 -6.31 -21.94
CA LYS A 194 -16.76 -5.11 -22.68
C LYS A 194 -15.82 -4.84 -23.85
N ASN A 195 -14.52 -5.07 -23.68
CA ASN A 195 -13.54 -4.85 -24.74
C ASN A 195 -13.74 -5.84 -25.91
N VAL A 196 -13.96 -7.12 -25.62
CA VAL A 196 -14.29 -8.13 -26.64
C VAL A 196 -15.57 -7.73 -27.40
N SER A 197 -16.62 -7.33 -26.68
CA SER A 197 -17.88 -6.91 -27.31
C SER A 197 -17.71 -5.66 -28.19
N LEU A 198 -16.86 -4.70 -27.77
CA LEU A 198 -16.53 -3.53 -28.58
C LEU A 198 -15.74 -3.89 -29.85
N GLU A 199 -14.81 -4.83 -29.76
CA GLU A 199 -14.07 -5.33 -30.93
C GLU A 199 -14.99 -6.03 -31.94
N GLU A 200 -15.94 -6.84 -31.46
CA GLU A 200 -16.96 -7.47 -32.29
C GLU A 200 -17.86 -6.42 -32.98
N MET A 201 -18.34 -5.43 -32.23
CA MET A 201 -19.17 -4.35 -32.78
C MET A 201 -18.41 -3.52 -33.81
N ASN A 202 -17.15 -3.17 -33.54
CA ASN A 202 -16.29 -2.47 -34.49
C ASN A 202 -16.07 -3.28 -35.77
N THR A 203 -15.91 -4.60 -35.66
CA THR A 203 -15.79 -5.50 -36.81
C THR A 203 -17.09 -5.52 -37.61
N ALA A 204 -18.24 -5.67 -36.94
CA ALA A 204 -19.55 -5.64 -37.60
C ALA A 204 -19.80 -4.31 -38.33
N LEU A 205 -19.46 -3.17 -37.71
CA LEU A 205 -19.57 -1.84 -38.32
C LEU A 205 -18.70 -1.71 -39.58
N ARG A 206 -17.44 -2.17 -39.53
CA ARG A 206 -16.56 -2.17 -40.72
C ARG A 206 -17.13 -3.02 -41.85
N VAL A 207 -17.69 -4.19 -41.53
CA VAL A 207 -18.34 -5.05 -42.54
C VAL A 207 -19.57 -4.38 -43.13
N MET A 208 -20.43 -3.76 -42.30
CA MET A 208 -21.61 -3.03 -42.77
C MET A 208 -21.25 -1.83 -43.66
N LEU A 209 -20.26 -1.04 -43.27
CA LEU A 209 -19.80 0.10 -44.06
C LEU A 209 -19.33 -0.33 -45.45
N ARG A 210 -18.53 -1.41 -45.52
CA ARG A 210 -18.11 -1.97 -46.79
C ARG A 210 -19.29 -2.46 -47.63
N LYS A 211 -20.28 -3.13 -47.03
CA LYS A 211 -21.50 -3.55 -47.75
C LYS A 211 -22.27 -2.35 -48.30
N LEU A 212 -22.39 -1.27 -47.55
CA LEU A 212 -23.05 -0.05 -48.03
C LEU A 212 -22.29 0.57 -49.22
N ASP A 213 -20.96 0.56 -49.19
CA ASP A 213 -20.15 1.02 -50.33
C ASP A 213 -20.30 0.10 -51.55
N GLU A 214 -20.34 -1.22 -51.34
CA GLU A 214 -20.59 -2.21 -52.40
C GLU A 214 -21.99 -2.02 -53.03
N GLU A 215 -23.04 -1.96 -52.22
CA GLU A 215 -24.43 -1.71 -52.68
C GLU A 215 -24.54 -0.38 -53.42
N LYS A 216 -23.87 0.68 -52.93
CA LYS A 216 -23.83 1.98 -53.60
C LYS A 216 -23.14 1.88 -54.97
N SER A 217 -22.01 1.18 -55.05
CA SER A 217 -21.29 0.98 -56.31
C SER A 217 -22.15 0.22 -57.32
N GLU A 218 -22.86 -0.83 -56.88
CA GLU A 218 -23.78 -1.60 -57.74
C GLU A 218 -24.91 -0.72 -58.30
N ILE A 219 -25.48 0.16 -57.48
CA ILE A 219 -26.49 1.13 -57.94
C ILE A 219 -25.89 2.10 -58.96
N GLU A 220 -24.71 2.66 -58.70
CA GLU A 220 -24.03 3.58 -59.63
C GLU A 220 -23.76 2.90 -60.98
N GLU A 221 -23.26 1.66 -60.98
CA GLU A 221 -23.03 0.85 -62.18
C GLU A 221 -24.33 0.58 -62.96
N ASN A 222 -25.40 0.19 -62.26
CA ASN A 222 -26.71 -0.05 -62.87
C ASN A 222 -27.28 1.21 -63.53
N ILE A 223 -27.14 2.38 -62.91
CA ILE A 223 -27.56 3.66 -63.51
C ILE A 223 -26.76 3.95 -64.77
N VAL A 224 -25.43 3.80 -64.74
CA VAL A 224 -24.56 4.00 -65.91
C VAL A 224 -24.97 3.07 -67.04
N ALA A 225 -25.20 1.79 -66.74
CA ALA A 225 -25.62 0.78 -67.72
C ALA A 225 -26.98 1.13 -68.33
N ASN A 226 -27.96 1.53 -67.52
CA ASN A 226 -29.28 1.92 -67.99
C ASN A 226 -29.24 3.17 -68.86
N VAL A 227 -28.48 4.20 -68.50
CA VAL A 227 -28.36 5.42 -69.31
C VAL A 227 -27.66 5.12 -70.64
N LYS A 228 -26.52 4.42 -70.62
CA LYS A 228 -25.77 4.07 -71.85
C LYS A 228 -26.52 3.08 -72.74
N GLY A 229 -27.27 2.15 -72.14
CA GLY A 229 -27.98 1.09 -72.86
C GLY A 229 -29.36 1.51 -73.36
N LEU A 230 -30.11 2.30 -72.58
CA LEU A 230 -31.51 2.62 -72.86
C LEU A 230 -31.72 4.05 -73.36
N ILE A 231 -30.85 5.02 -73.01
CA ILE A 231 -31.08 6.44 -73.32
C ILE A 231 -30.15 6.94 -74.43
N ASP A 232 -28.85 6.68 -74.31
CA ASP A 232 -27.82 7.11 -75.28
C ASP A 232 -28.09 6.69 -76.75
N PRO A 233 -28.63 5.49 -77.06
CA PRO A 233 -28.91 5.10 -78.43
C PRO A 233 -29.93 6.05 -79.10
N TYR A 234 -30.98 6.42 -78.38
CA TYR A 234 -32.02 7.31 -78.90
C TYR A 234 -31.54 8.76 -79.00
N LEU A 235 -30.73 9.24 -78.04
CA LEU A 235 -30.10 10.56 -78.16
C LEU A 235 -29.17 10.64 -79.37
N SER A 236 -28.42 9.57 -79.63
CA SER A 236 -27.54 9.46 -80.80
C SER A 236 -28.33 9.43 -82.12
N GLN A 237 -29.50 8.78 -82.15
CA GLN A 237 -30.39 8.79 -83.30
C GLN A 237 -30.98 10.19 -83.54
N LEU A 238 -31.48 10.85 -82.49
CA LEU A 238 -32.03 12.21 -82.60
C LEU A 238 -30.98 13.18 -83.14
N LYS A 239 -29.73 13.12 -82.68
CA LYS A 239 -28.64 13.96 -83.18
C LYS A 239 -28.34 13.81 -84.67
N LYS A 240 -28.63 12.64 -85.25
CA LYS A 240 -28.43 12.37 -86.68
C LYS A 240 -29.60 12.83 -87.55
N SER A 241 -30.73 13.21 -86.94
CA SER A 241 -31.88 13.76 -87.66
C SER A 241 -31.70 15.25 -88.01
N SER A 242 -32.51 15.76 -88.92
CA SER A 242 -32.53 17.19 -89.28
C SER A 242 -33.20 18.01 -88.17
N LEU A 243 -32.40 18.46 -87.19
CA LEU A 243 -32.84 19.26 -86.05
C LEU A 243 -32.69 20.76 -86.31
N ASN A 244 -33.56 21.58 -85.73
CA ASN A 244 -33.35 23.04 -85.68
C ASN A 244 -32.39 23.45 -84.54
N GLU A 245 -31.90 24.69 -84.54
CA GLU A 245 -30.90 25.20 -83.58
C GLU A 245 -31.35 25.03 -82.12
N SER A 246 -32.62 25.33 -81.81
CA SER A 246 -33.18 25.19 -80.47
C SER A 246 -33.23 23.73 -80.01
N GLN A 247 -33.64 22.80 -80.89
CA GLN A 247 -33.67 21.36 -80.61
C GLN A 247 -32.27 20.79 -80.40
N GLN A 248 -31.30 21.21 -81.21
CA GLN A 248 -29.90 20.79 -81.07
C GLN A 248 -29.31 21.28 -79.75
N ALA A 249 -29.63 22.52 -79.34
CA ALA A 249 -29.21 23.06 -78.05
C ALA A 249 -29.85 22.32 -76.86
N LEU A 250 -31.12 21.91 -76.94
CA LEU A 250 -31.76 21.09 -75.91
C LEU A 250 -31.12 19.70 -75.78
N ILE A 251 -30.82 19.04 -76.90
CA ILE A 251 -30.17 17.71 -76.89
C ILE A 251 -28.77 17.78 -76.28
N GLN A 252 -27.99 18.83 -76.58
CA GLN A 252 -26.69 19.05 -75.94
C GLN A 252 -26.80 19.19 -74.41
N VAL A 253 -27.85 19.87 -73.94
CA VAL A 253 -28.09 20.05 -72.50
C VAL A 253 -28.51 18.74 -71.84
N ILE A 254 -29.40 17.96 -72.47
CA ILE A 254 -29.82 16.66 -71.96
C ILE A 254 -28.63 15.70 -71.87
N GLU A 255 -27.79 15.64 -72.91
CA GLU A 255 -26.59 14.82 -72.89
C GLU A 255 -25.60 15.26 -71.81
N SER A 256 -25.39 16.57 -71.64
CA SER A 256 -24.53 17.08 -70.57
C SER A 256 -25.08 16.70 -69.19
N ASN A 257 -26.38 16.85 -68.97
CA ASN A 257 -27.01 16.49 -67.70
C ASN A 257 -26.93 14.99 -67.44
N LEU A 258 -27.13 14.14 -68.47
CA LEU A 258 -27.01 12.69 -68.32
C LEU A 258 -25.58 12.23 -68.04
N LYS A 259 -24.59 12.86 -68.69
CA LYS A 259 -23.16 12.65 -68.36
C LYS A 259 -22.85 13.01 -66.92
N GLU A 260 -23.49 14.06 -66.39
CA GLU A 260 -23.40 14.41 -64.97
C GLU A 260 -24.12 13.40 -64.08
N VAL A 261 -25.28 12.85 -64.46
CA VAL A 261 -25.99 11.85 -63.64
C VAL A 261 -25.22 10.54 -63.51
N VAL A 262 -24.49 10.13 -64.54
CA VAL A 262 -23.72 8.88 -64.55
C VAL A 262 -22.26 9.04 -64.12
N ALA A 263 -21.86 10.24 -63.71
CA ALA A 263 -20.49 10.46 -63.23
C ALA A 263 -20.30 9.80 -61.84
N PRO A 264 -19.08 9.35 -61.50
CA PRO A 264 -18.81 8.72 -60.20
C PRO A 264 -19.10 9.69 -59.02
N ASN A 265 -19.65 9.18 -57.91
CA ASN A 265 -19.86 9.92 -56.65
C ASN A 265 -20.83 11.14 -56.69
N MET A 266 -21.70 11.25 -57.68
CA MET A 266 -22.56 12.44 -57.89
C MET A 266 -23.61 12.69 -56.80
N HIS A 267 -24.04 11.66 -56.06
CA HIS A 267 -25.04 11.78 -55.00
C HIS A 267 -24.63 12.71 -53.84
N ARG A 268 -23.33 12.84 -53.52
CA ARG A 268 -22.86 13.80 -52.49
C ARG A 268 -22.85 15.24 -53.02
N MET A 269 -22.50 15.43 -54.29
CA MET A 269 -22.30 16.78 -54.86
C MET A 269 -23.62 17.48 -55.22
N PHE A 270 -24.61 16.74 -55.72
CA PHE A 270 -25.93 17.31 -56.03
C PHE A 270 -26.68 17.76 -54.77
N ASN A 271 -26.58 17.03 -53.66
CA ASN A 271 -27.32 17.34 -52.43
C ASN A 271 -26.77 18.56 -51.67
N ASP A 272 -25.45 18.74 -51.58
CA ASP A 272 -24.87 19.83 -50.78
C ASP A 272 -24.89 21.19 -51.50
N ALA A 273 -24.73 21.22 -52.84
CA ALA A 273 -24.61 22.46 -53.60
C ALA A 273 -25.94 22.99 -54.17
N TYR A 274 -26.91 22.12 -54.47
CA TYR A 274 -28.15 22.49 -55.16
C TYR A 274 -29.40 22.52 -54.26
N SER A 275 -29.29 22.10 -52.99
CA SER A 275 -30.39 22.16 -52.01
C SER A 275 -30.89 23.59 -51.72
N VAL A 276 -30.09 24.62 -52.03
CA VAL A 276 -30.40 26.04 -51.79
C VAL A 276 -31.15 26.69 -52.98
N PHE A 277 -31.19 26.01 -54.13
CA PHE A 277 -31.81 26.54 -55.35
C PHE A 277 -33.24 26.03 -55.57
N THR A 278 -34.05 26.89 -56.16
CA THR A 278 -35.36 26.50 -56.70
C THR A 278 -35.18 25.66 -57.98
N PRO A 279 -36.19 24.85 -58.38
CA PRO A 279 -36.11 24.06 -59.62
C PRO A 279 -35.77 24.90 -60.86
N ARG A 280 -36.26 26.15 -60.94
CA ARG A 280 -35.98 27.05 -62.05
C ARG A 280 -34.56 27.62 -62.04
N GLU A 281 -34.02 27.89 -60.85
CA GLU A 281 -32.63 28.30 -60.68
C GLU A 281 -31.65 27.17 -61.00
N ILE A 282 -31.98 25.91 -60.65
CA ILE A 282 -31.18 24.74 -61.05
C ILE A 282 -31.10 24.64 -62.57
N GLN A 283 -32.24 24.77 -63.26
CA GLN A 283 -32.28 24.76 -64.73
C GLN A 283 -31.41 25.87 -65.34
N VAL A 284 -31.52 27.10 -64.83
CA VAL A 284 -30.71 28.23 -65.32
C VAL A 284 -29.23 28.02 -65.00
N ALA A 285 -28.88 27.53 -63.81
CA ALA A 285 -27.50 27.23 -63.43
C ALA A 285 -26.87 26.18 -64.34
N ASN A 286 -27.58 25.10 -64.65
CA ASN A 286 -27.11 24.05 -65.56
C ASN A 286 -26.86 24.59 -66.97
N LEU A 287 -27.78 25.40 -67.51
CA LEU A 287 -27.59 26.01 -68.83
C LEU A 287 -26.41 26.99 -68.86
N VAL A 288 -26.19 27.73 -67.78
CA VAL A 288 -25.01 28.59 -67.63
C VAL A 288 -23.71 27.77 -67.57
N LYS A 289 -23.71 26.64 -66.87
CA LYS A 289 -22.58 25.70 -66.76
C LYS A 289 -22.18 25.14 -68.12
N VAL A 290 -23.16 24.66 -68.89
CA VAL A 290 -23.01 24.20 -70.29
C VAL A 290 -22.51 25.31 -71.22
N GLY A 291 -22.70 26.59 -70.84
CA GLY A 291 -22.12 27.74 -71.53
C GLY A 291 -23.07 28.53 -72.41
N LYS A 292 -24.39 28.33 -72.26
CA LYS A 292 -25.40 29.09 -72.99
C LYS A 292 -25.44 30.55 -72.49
N SER A 293 -25.58 31.49 -73.42
CA SER A 293 -25.75 32.92 -73.14
C SER A 293 -27.14 33.22 -72.57
N THR A 294 -27.32 34.39 -71.94
CA THR A 294 -28.65 34.82 -71.44
C THR A 294 -29.72 34.79 -72.54
N LYS A 295 -29.37 35.13 -73.79
CA LYS A 295 -30.29 35.10 -74.94
C LYS A 295 -30.67 33.68 -75.34
N GLU A 296 -29.71 32.77 -75.39
CA GLU A 296 -29.98 31.35 -75.69
C GLU A 296 -30.79 30.68 -74.57
N ILE A 297 -30.48 30.97 -73.30
CA ILE A 297 -31.25 30.46 -72.15
C ILE A 297 -32.69 30.97 -72.20
N ALA A 298 -32.90 32.24 -72.53
CA ALA A 298 -34.22 32.84 -72.68
C ALA A 298 -35.04 32.12 -73.75
N GLY A 299 -34.43 31.85 -74.91
CA GLY A 299 -35.05 31.08 -75.99
C GLY A 299 -35.37 29.63 -75.59
N LEU A 300 -34.45 28.95 -74.89
CA LEU A 300 -34.64 27.55 -74.46
C LEU A 300 -35.72 27.38 -73.39
N LEU A 301 -35.85 28.37 -72.50
CA LEU A 301 -36.78 28.32 -71.38
C LEU A 301 -38.13 29.00 -71.65
N ASN A 302 -38.35 29.52 -72.86
CA ASN A 302 -39.48 30.37 -73.23
C ASN A 302 -39.70 31.52 -72.22
N ALA A 303 -38.61 32.20 -71.86
CA ALA A 303 -38.62 33.28 -70.89
C ALA A 303 -38.01 34.56 -71.49
N SER A 304 -38.28 35.72 -70.88
CA SER A 304 -37.60 36.94 -71.29
C SER A 304 -36.13 36.92 -70.87
N THR A 305 -35.24 37.60 -71.62
CA THR A 305 -33.84 37.78 -71.22
C THR A 305 -33.71 38.43 -69.85
N GLY A 306 -34.60 39.36 -69.50
CA GLY A 306 -34.67 39.98 -68.17
C GLY A 306 -35.00 38.98 -67.06
N THR A 307 -35.87 38.00 -67.32
CA THR A 307 -36.21 36.92 -66.38
C THR A 307 -35.00 36.02 -66.12
N VAL A 308 -34.24 35.67 -67.16
CA VAL A 308 -33.03 34.86 -67.02
C VAL A 308 -31.95 35.61 -66.24
N GLU A 309 -31.75 36.89 -66.52
CA GLU A 309 -30.79 37.74 -65.80
C GLU A 309 -31.15 37.85 -64.31
N HIS A 310 -32.45 37.92 -64.00
CA HIS A 310 -32.96 37.89 -62.63
C HIS A 310 -32.61 36.56 -61.92
N HIS A 311 -32.86 35.41 -62.56
CA HIS A 311 -32.46 34.11 -62.00
C HIS A 311 -30.94 34.00 -61.81
N ARG A 312 -30.11 34.48 -62.76
CA ARG A 312 -28.64 34.52 -62.62
C ARG A 312 -28.20 35.36 -61.43
N LYS A 313 -28.85 36.50 -61.18
CA LYS A 313 -28.60 37.34 -59.99
C LYS A 313 -28.98 36.63 -58.69
N ASN A 314 -30.11 35.91 -58.67
CA ASN A 314 -30.54 35.16 -57.50
C ASN A 314 -29.58 34.00 -57.19
N ILE A 315 -29.13 33.27 -58.22
CA ILE A 315 -28.11 32.22 -58.09
C ILE A 315 -26.82 32.83 -57.52
N ARG A 316 -26.34 33.96 -58.06
CA ARG A 316 -25.16 34.66 -57.52
C ARG A 316 -25.34 35.08 -56.06
N LYS A 317 -26.53 35.57 -55.68
CA LYS A 317 -26.84 35.95 -54.29
C LYS A 317 -26.77 34.76 -53.36
N LYS A 318 -27.41 33.66 -53.74
CA LYS A 318 -27.44 32.40 -52.97
C LYS A 318 -26.05 31.75 -52.86
N LEU A 319 -25.18 31.98 -53.86
CA LEU A 319 -23.77 31.56 -53.83
C LEU A 319 -22.81 32.56 -53.18
N GLY A 320 -23.28 33.70 -52.67
CA GLY A 320 -22.43 34.72 -52.05
C GLY A 320 -21.49 35.47 -53.02
N LEU A 321 -21.84 35.52 -54.31
CA LEU A 321 -21.02 36.12 -55.39
C LEU A 321 -21.40 37.57 -55.72
N ASN A 322 -22.28 38.21 -54.95
CA ASN A 322 -22.81 39.53 -55.29
C ASN A 322 -21.77 40.66 -55.30
N ALA A 323 -20.72 40.55 -54.47
CA ALA A 323 -19.65 41.56 -54.37
C ALA A 323 -18.32 41.11 -55.02
N LYS A 324 -18.28 39.91 -55.59
CA LYS A 324 -17.07 39.32 -56.19
C LYS A 324 -17.23 39.36 -57.70
N GLY A 325 -16.29 39.97 -58.42
CA GLY A 325 -16.23 40.02 -59.90
C GLY A 325 -16.03 38.65 -60.58
N VAL A 326 -16.32 37.56 -59.88
CA VAL A 326 -16.14 36.18 -60.31
C VAL A 326 -17.22 35.82 -61.32
N ASN A 327 -16.79 35.21 -62.44
CA ASN A 327 -17.70 34.69 -63.47
C ASN A 327 -18.53 33.53 -62.92
N LEU A 328 -19.86 33.60 -63.10
CA LEU A 328 -20.78 32.59 -62.56
C LEU A 328 -20.51 31.19 -63.14
N ARG A 329 -20.19 31.07 -64.43
CA ARG A 329 -19.89 29.79 -65.07
C ARG A 329 -18.59 29.19 -64.53
N SER A 330 -17.53 29.99 -64.44
CA SER A 330 -16.25 29.54 -63.88
C SER A 330 -16.39 29.07 -62.43
N TYR A 331 -17.22 29.76 -61.63
CA TYR A 331 -17.50 29.36 -60.26
C TYR A 331 -18.26 28.03 -60.19
N LEU A 332 -19.32 27.87 -60.99
CA LEU A 332 -20.09 26.63 -61.04
C LEU A 332 -19.20 25.44 -61.42
N LEU A 333 -18.36 25.57 -62.46
CA LEU A 333 -17.42 24.52 -62.87
C LEU A 333 -16.34 24.20 -61.82
N SER A 334 -15.89 25.19 -61.05
CA SER A 334 -14.88 24.99 -60.01
C SER A 334 -15.36 24.17 -58.81
N LYS A 335 -16.68 24.10 -58.60
CA LYS A 335 -17.29 23.32 -57.51
C LYS A 335 -17.55 21.86 -57.88
N ASP A 336 -17.49 21.54 -59.17
CA ASP A 336 -17.57 20.15 -59.67
C ASP A 336 -16.22 19.40 -59.61
N ASN A 337 -15.08 20.13 -59.50
CA ASN A 337 -13.72 19.57 -59.58
C ASN A 337 -13.01 19.40 -58.22
N LEU A 338 -13.73 19.41 -57.10
CA LEU A 338 -13.13 19.15 -55.79
C LEU A 338 -13.16 17.64 -55.49
N PRO A 339 -12.03 16.92 -55.57
CA PRO A 339 -11.93 15.59 -54.99
C PRO A 339 -12.19 15.69 -53.48
N GLY A 340 -12.86 14.66 -52.96
CA GLY A 340 -13.50 14.64 -51.65
C GLY A 340 -12.74 15.32 -50.51
N LEU A 341 -13.49 16.13 -49.75
CA LEU A 341 -13.18 16.42 -48.36
C LEU A 341 -13.28 15.12 -47.54
N ASN A 342 -12.23 14.30 -47.62
CA ASN A 342 -11.89 13.31 -46.60
C ASN A 342 -10.92 13.99 -45.62
N ALA A 343 -11.44 14.52 -44.53
CA ALA A 343 -10.78 14.61 -43.21
C ALA A 343 -11.55 15.61 -42.33
N LEU A 344 -12.44 15.09 -41.48
CA LEU A 344 -12.58 15.46 -40.07
C LEU A 344 -13.05 14.22 -39.31
#